data_AF-A0A511DRU9-F1
#
_entry.id   AF-A0A511DRU9-F1
#
_cell.length_a   1.000
_cell.length_b   1.000
_cell.length_c   1.000
_cell.angle_alpha   90.00
_cell.angle_beta   90.00
_cell.angle_gamma   90.00
#
_symmetry.space_group_name_H-M   'P 1'
#
loop_
_entity.id
_entity.type
_entity.pdbx_description
1 polymer ?
#
loop_
_entity_poly.entity_id
_entity_poly.type
_entity_poly.pdbx_seq_one_letter_code
_entity_poly.pdbx_strand_id
1 'polypeptide(L)'
;MADDDSDGLNAESVTKKIAEMAGPNDTYAVDTGNVSEWSVRGLPMNKNQRFAISGLFATMGFGLPGGIAGALSVPDGQAWSLSGDGGFSMVVQDILTQVRSGLPVINVVFSNDRFGFIWYEQMQTKQHFYGVDLNDADWAKVSEGLGGIGFTVKSIKDLDEVFAKIKDLQASGNKKPIVIDAKIKQDDPVATAFMPLDSEKYGEKTAEGFAKQYHIDRKQQPSLEELLREKEK
;
A
#
# COMPACT_ATOMS: atom_id res chain seq x y z
N MET A 1 0.36 -11.14 9.93
CA MET A 1 -0.29 -10.54 8.75
C MET A 1 0.58 -10.66 7.50
N ALA A 2 1.75 -10.03 7.45
CA ALA A 2 2.55 -10.00 6.21
C ALA A 2 3.08 -11.37 5.71
N ASP A 3 3.08 -12.39 6.57
CA ASP A 3 3.63 -13.74 6.29
C ASP A 3 2.56 -14.79 5.97
N ASP A 4 1.29 -14.39 5.80
CA ASP A 4 0.17 -15.29 5.55
C ASP A 4 -0.72 -14.76 4.43
N ASP A 5 -0.76 -15.46 3.30
CA ASP A 5 -1.62 -15.16 2.15
C ASP A 5 -2.67 -16.27 1.88
N SER A 6 -2.97 -17.10 2.88
CA SER A 6 -3.92 -18.22 2.74
C SER A 6 -5.31 -17.77 2.29
N ASP A 7 -5.74 -16.57 2.68
CA ASP A 7 -7.00 -15.93 2.28
C ASP A 7 -6.79 -14.78 1.26
N GLY A 8 -5.71 -14.83 0.49
CA GLY A 8 -5.32 -13.82 -0.49
C GLY A 8 -4.22 -12.89 0.00
N LEU A 9 -3.63 -12.15 -0.95
CA LEU A 9 -2.48 -11.29 -0.68
C LEU A 9 -2.87 -10.10 0.22
N ASN A 10 -2.07 -9.84 1.25
CA ASN A 10 -2.23 -8.70 2.14
C ASN A 10 -1.44 -7.48 1.63
N ALA A 11 -1.96 -6.29 1.88
CA ALA A 11 -1.23 -5.05 1.59
C ALA A 11 0.09 -4.97 2.38
N GLU A 12 0.12 -5.49 3.61
CA GLU A 12 1.31 -5.55 4.47
C GLU A 12 2.42 -6.40 3.84
N SER A 13 2.07 -7.48 3.14
CA SER A 13 3.03 -8.33 2.41
C SER A 13 3.67 -7.54 1.25
N VAL A 14 2.88 -6.72 0.55
CA VAL A 14 3.36 -5.84 -0.52
C VAL A 14 4.31 -4.79 0.04
N THR A 15 3.92 -4.06 1.10
CA THR A 15 4.79 -3.04 1.71
C THR A 15 6.05 -3.62 2.33
N LYS A 16 5.98 -4.82 2.92
CA LYS A 16 7.16 -5.55 3.41
C LYS A 16 8.13 -5.83 2.28
N LYS A 17 7.65 -6.28 1.12
CA LYS A 17 8.49 -6.56 -0.03
C LYS A 17 9.14 -5.28 -0.60
N ILE A 18 8.42 -4.16 -0.61
CA ILE A 18 8.99 -2.84 -0.93
C ILE A 18 10.11 -2.48 0.05
N ALA A 19 9.86 -2.66 1.36
CA ALA A 19 10.85 -2.36 2.40
C ALA A 19 12.15 -3.16 2.26
N GLU A 20 12.07 -4.42 1.83
CA GLU A 20 13.23 -5.30 1.58
C GLU A 20 14.06 -4.86 0.36
N MET A 21 13.49 -4.06 -0.55
CA MET A 21 14.18 -3.54 -1.74
C MET A 21 14.59 -2.07 -1.61
N ALA A 22 14.07 -1.37 -0.61
CA ALA A 22 14.25 0.07 -0.44
C ALA A 22 15.73 0.48 -0.34
N GLY A 23 16.12 1.43 -1.19
CA GLY A 23 17.39 2.13 -1.12
C GLY A 23 17.39 3.27 -0.10
N PRO A 24 18.58 3.74 0.33
CA PRO A 24 18.71 4.77 1.36
C PRO A 24 18.22 6.16 0.93
N ASN A 25 18.06 6.41 -0.37
CA ASN A 25 17.67 7.70 -0.95
C ASN A 25 16.31 7.64 -1.68
N ASP A 26 15.59 6.53 -1.55
CA ASP A 26 14.36 6.31 -2.30
C ASP A 26 13.30 7.37 -2.03
N THR A 27 12.45 7.59 -3.03
CA THR A 27 11.33 8.51 -2.96
C THR A 27 10.02 7.74 -3.05
N TYR A 28 9.07 8.08 -2.20
CA TYR A 28 7.74 7.47 -2.15
C TYR A 28 6.70 8.54 -2.38
N ALA A 29 6.02 8.47 -3.53
CA ALA A 29 4.84 9.24 -3.82
C ALA A 29 3.61 8.38 -3.56
N VAL A 30 2.83 8.74 -2.56
CA VAL A 30 1.72 7.96 -2.06
C VAL A 30 0.40 8.66 -2.39
N ASP A 31 -0.51 7.91 -2.99
CA ASP A 31 -1.85 8.37 -3.33
C ASP A 31 -2.78 8.46 -2.11
N THR A 32 -3.99 8.93 -2.33
CA THR A 32 -5.01 9.10 -1.29
C THR A 32 -5.92 7.86 -1.23
N GLY A 33 -6.12 7.31 -0.01
CA GLY A 33 -6.95 6.13 0.29
C GLY A 33 -6.28 5.22 1.32
N ASN A 34 -6.71 3.95 1.44
CA ASN A 34 -6.09 2.98 2.36
C ASN A 34 -4.57 2.82 2.12
N VAL A 35 -4.11 3.02 0.88
CA VAL A 35 -2.69 3.02 0.52
C VAL A 35 -1.86 4.03 1.33
N SER A 36 -2.44 5.16 1.74
CA SER A 36 -1.75 6.14 2.60
C SER A 36 -1.40 5.55 3.96
N GLU A 37 -2.32 4.79 4.57
CA GLU A 37 -2.11 4.14 5.85
C GLU A 37 -1.13 2.98 5.77
N TRP A 38 -1.30 2.09 4.77
CA TRP A 38 -0.36 0.99 4.55
C TRP A 38 1.06 1.50 4.30
N SER A 39 1.19 2.59 3.52
CA SER A 39 2.49 3.19 3.21
C SER A 39 3.15 3.79 4.45
N VAL A 40 2.43 4.59 5.25
CA VAL A 40 2.98 5.18 6.49
C VAL A 40 3.39 4.11 7.50
N ARG A 41 2.65 3.00 7.58
CA ARG A 41 2.92 1.93 8.54
C ARG A 41 4.01 0.95 8.05
N GLY A 42 4.12 0.74 6.75
CA GLY A 42 4.92 -0.34 6.15
C GLY A 42 6.20 0.09 5.46
N LEU A 43 6.33 1.34 5.01
CA LEU A 43 7.52 1.80 4.28
C LEU A 43 8.64 2.23 5.23
N PRO A 44 9.90 1.86 4.94
CA PRO A 44 11.04 2.31 5.72
C PRO A 44 11.31 3.78 5.40
N MET A 45 11.57 4.57 6.44
CA MET A 45 11.94 5.97 6.32
C MET A 45 13.23 6.27 7.09
N ASN A 46 14.11 7.05 6.46
CA ASN A 46 15.31 7.60 7.05
C ASN A 46 15.47 9.07 6.64
N LYS A 47 16.52 9.76 7.13
CA LYS A 47 16.75 11.20 6.87
C LYS A 47 16.95 11.59 5.39
N ASN A 48 17.32 10.64 4.54
CA ASN A 48 17.62 10.85 3.12
C ASN A 48 16.45 10.45 2.21
N GLN A 49 15.60 9.52 2.62
CA GLN A 49 14.37 9.18 1.90
C GLN A 49 13.38 10.35 1.89
N ARG A 50 12.49 10.37 0.88
CA ARG A 50 11.45 11.39 0.73
C ARG A 50 10.09 10.73 0.62
N PHE A 51 9.12 11.28 1.34
CA PHE A 51 7.73 10.83 1.31
C PHE A 51 6.85 12.01 0.94
N ALA A 52 5.98 11.83 -0.05
CA ALA A 52 5.06 12.87 -0.52
C ALA A 52 3.65 12.30 -0.68
N ILE A 53 2.66 13.08 -0.27
CA ILE A 53 1.22 12.82 -0.41
C ILE A 53 0.49 14.16 -0.57
N SER A 54 -0.73 14.14 -1.12
CA SER A 54 -1.66 15.27 -1.01
C SER A 54 -2.22 15.38 0.42
N GLY A 55 -1.41 15.86 1.36
CA GLY A 55 -1.68 15.70 2.79
C GLY A 55 -2.85 16.51 3.38
N LEU A 56 -3.34 17.53 2.66
CA LEU A 56 -4.48 18.33 3.12
C LEU A 56 -5.64 18.33 2.12
N PHE A 57 -5.35 18.62 0.85
CA PHE A 57 -6.37 18.59 -0.20
C PHE A 57 -6.82 17.15 -0.52
N ALA A 58 -5.99 16.15 -0.20
CA ALA A 58 -6.33 14.73 -0.31
C ALA A 58 -6.84 14.35 -1.72
N THR A 59 -6.23 14.91 -2.77
CA THR A 59 -6.59 14.51 -4.13
C THR A 59 -6.12 13.09 -4.41
N MET A 60 -7.02 12.28 -4.98
CA MET A 60 -6.65 11.01 -5.60
C MET A 60 -5.90 11.28 -6.92
N GLY A 61 -5.11 10.30 -7.36
CA GLY A 61 -4.25 10.40 -8.53
C GLY A 61 -2.92 11.12 -8.27
N PHE A 62 -2.59 11.41 -7.01
CA PHE A 62 -1.33 12.07 -6.66
C PHE A 62 -0.11 11.15 -6.82
N GLY A 63 -0.28 9.84 -6.60
CA GLY A 63 0.84 8.90 -6.50
C GLY A 63 1.68 8.85 -7.77
N LEU A 64 1.06 8.71 -8.94
CA LEU A 64 1.75 8.58 -10.23
C LEU A 64 2.56 9.83 -10.63
N PRO A 65 1.97 11.04 -10.69
CA PRO A 65 2.73 12.25 -10.98
C PRO A 65 3.77 12.58 -9.90
N GLY A 66 3.50 12.26 -8.63
CA GLY A 66 4.51 12.36 -7.58
C GLY A 66 5.72 11.45 -7.83
N GLY A 67 5.50 10.23 -8.35
CA GLY A 67 6.58 9.31 -8.73
C GLY A 67 7.45 9.85 -9.87
N ILE A 68 6.82 10.51 -10.85
CA ILE A 68 7.53 11.24 -11.92
C ILE A 68 8.42 12.34 -11.31
N ALA A 69 7.87 13.16 -10.42
CA ALA A 69 8.62 14.22 -9.75
C ALA A 69 9.78 13.66 -8.90
N GLY A 70 9.56 12.53 -8.21
CA GLY A 70 10.59 11.83 -7.44
C GLY A 70 11.76 11.38 -8.30
N ALA A 71 11.48 10.72 -9.43
CA ALA A 71 12.51 10.25 -10.36
C ALA A 71 13.33 11.39 -10.97
N LEU A 72 12.70 12.55 -11.21
CA LEU A 72 13.39 13.74 -11.74
C LEU A 72 14.22 14.47 -10.67
N SER A 73 13.76 14.46 -9.42
CA SER A 73 14.37 15.25 -8.34
C SER A 73 15.47 14.50 -7.57
N VAL A 74 15.42 13.17 -7.54
CA VAL A 74 16.35 12.32 -6.80
C VAL A 74 16.84 11.17 -7.71
N PRO A 75 17.69 11.47 -8.72
CA PRO A 75 18.08 10.50 -9.74
C PRO A 75 18.91 9.32 -9.20
N ASP A 76 19.55 9.49 -8.02
CA ASP A 76 20.36 8.47 -7.37
C ASP A 76 19.55 7.54 -6.42
N GLY A 77 18.22 7.70 -6.36
CA GLY A 77 17.31 6.87 -5.58
C GLY A 77 16.24 6.21 -6.46
N GLN A 78 15.66 5.10 -6.01
CA GLN A 78 14.51 4.52 -6.69
C GLN A 78 13.27 5.38 -6.41
N ALA A 79 12.56 5.76 -7.47
CA ALA A 79 11.27 6.42 -7.36
C ALA A 79 10.15 5.39 -7.32
N TRP A 80 9.33 5.48 -6.29
CA TRP A 80 8.17 4.65 -6.06
C TRP A 80 6.90 5.48 -6.14
N SER A 81 5.90 4.94 -6.82
CA SER A 81 4.53 5.43 -6.80
C SER A 81 3.64 4.36 -6.17
N LEU A 82 2.83 4.71 -5.17
CA LEU A 82 1.94 3.78 -4.50
C LEU A 82 0.51 4.32 -4.57
N SER A 83 -0.40 3.58 -5.23
CA SER A 83 -1.79 3.99 -5.44
C SER A 83 -2.75 2.85 -5.16
N GLY A 84 -3.97 3.16 -4.70
CA GLY A 84 -5.09 2.22 -4.87
C GLY A 84 -5.54 2.18 -6.34
N ASP A 85 -6.18 1.09 -6.76
CA ASP A 85 -6.75 0.93 -8.11
C ASP A 85 -7.61 2.13 -8.55
N GLY A 86 -8.48 2.63 -7.68
CA GLY A 86 -9.32 3.78 -7.94
C GLY A 86 -8.53 5.06 -8.20
N GLY A 87 -7.50 5.35 -7.41
CA GLY A 87 -6.65 6.53 -7.60
C GLY A 87 -5.78 6.41 -8.85
N PHE A 88 -5.22 5.23 -9.09
CA PHE A 88 -4.41 4.94 -10.27
C PHE A 88 -5.21 5.09 -11.56
N SER A 89 -6.46 4.63 -11.58
CA SER A 89 -7.35 4.72 -12.75
C SER A 89 -7.55 6.15 -13.28
N MET A 90 -7.44 7.16 -12.42
CA MET A 90 -7.62 8.57 -12.78
C MET A 90 -6.47 9.12 -13.62
N VAL A 91 -5.27 8.53 -13.48
CA VAL A 91 -4.02 9.11 -13.98
C VAL A 91 -3.14 8.13 -14.75
N VAL A 92 -3.57 6.88 -14.93
CA VAL A 92 -2.77 5.79 -15.55
C VAL A 92 -2.19 6.17 -16.93
N GLN A 93 -2.84 7.04 -17.70
CA GLN A 93 -2.34 7.53 -18.98
C GLN A 93 -0.93 8.16 -18.90
N ASP A 94 -0.52 8.69 -17.74
CA ASP A 94 0.81 9.29 -17.53
C ASP A 94 1.94 8.26 -17.39
N ILE A 95 1.65 6.95 -17.45
CA ILE A 95 2.67 5.95 -17.77
C ILE A 95 3.34 6.29 -19.12
N LEU A 96 2.61 6.85 -20.09
CA LEU A 96 3.19 7.36 -21.34
C LEU A 96 4.27 8.43 -21.09
N THR A 97 4.08 9.29 -20.09
CA THR A 97 5.04 10.32 -19.70
C THR A 97 6.30 9.69 -19.10
N GLN A 98 6.15 8.69 -18.23
CA GLN A 98 7.28 7.93 -17.67
C GLN A 98 8.06 7.21 -18.78
N VAL A 99 7.38 6.54 -19.71
CA VAL A 99 7.99 5.85 -20.87
C VAL A 99 8.74 6.83 -21.77
N ARG A 100 8.08 7.91 -22.20
CA ARG A 100 8.67 8.92 -23.08
C ARG A 100 9.92 9.54 -22.49
N SER A 101 9.93 9.73 -21.17
CA SER A 101 11.02 10.39 -20.45
C SER A 101 12.09 9.42 -19.95
N GLY A 102 11.95 8.11 -20.20
CA GLY A 102 12.88 7.09 -19.73
C GLY A 102 13.01 7.04 -18.21
N LEU A 103 11.91 7.27 -17.49
CA LEU A 103 11.87 7.28 -16.03
C LEU A 103 11.47 5.88 -15.50
N PRO A 104 12.39 5.13 -14.88
CA PRO A 104 12.12 3.79 -14.36
C PRO A 104 11.41 3.84 -13.00
N VAL A 105 10.28 4.54 -12.92
CA VAL A 105 9.42 4.56 -11.72
C VAL A 105 8.86 3.15 -11.50
N ILE A 106 8.86 2.68 -10.25
CA ILE A 106 8.15 1.46 -9.85
C ILE A 106 6.81 1.90 -9.27
N ASN A 107 5.74 1.66 -10.02
CA ASN A 107 4.38 1.98 -9.65
C ASN A 107 3.74 0.71 -9.05
N VAL A 108 3.24 0.79 -7.82
CA VAL A 108 2.58 -0.30 -7.12
C VAL A 108 1.10 0.07 -6.96
N VAL A 109 0.23 -0.73 -7.55
CA VAL A 109 -1.22 -0.56 -7.50
C VAL A 109 -1.78 -1.59 -6.53
N PHE A 110 -2.44 -1.14 -5.47
CA PHE A 110 -3.15 -1.97 -4.51
C PHE A 110 -4.59 -2.13 -5.01
N SER A 111 -4.84 -3.23 -5.70
CA SER A 111 -6.12 -3.54 -6.32
C SER A 111 -6.93 -4.43 -5.38
N ASN A 112 -7.99 -3.88 -4.80
CA ASN A 112 -8.95 -4.61 -3.96
C ASN A 112 -10.39 -4.53 -4.52
N ASP A 113 -10.55 -3.99 -5.72
CA ASP A 113 -11.82 -3.84 -6.43
C ASP A 113 -12.82 -2.99 -5.63
N ARG A 114 -12.33 -2.03 -4.83
CA ARG A 114 -13.19 -1.12 -4.04
C ARG A 114 -12.50 0.19 -3.65
N PHE A 115 -13.29 1.23 -3.45
CA PHE A 115 -12.85 2.40 -2.66
C PHE A 115 -12.85 2.06 -1.16
N GLY A 116 -11.87 1.26 -0.71
CA GLY A 116 -11.82 0.70 0.65
C GLY A 116 -12.00 1.72 1.77
N PHE A 117 -11.36 2.89 1.64
CA PHE A 117 -11.48 3.97 2.64
C PHE A 117 -12.93 4.47 2.77
N ILE A 118 -13.62 4.66 1.63
CA ILE A 118 -15.01 5.11 1.58
C ILE A 118 -15.97 3.99 2.01
N TRP A 119 -15.66 2.74 1.65
CA TRP A 119 -16.39 1.58 2.14
C TRP A 119 -16.36 1.52 3.67
N TYR A 120 -15.18 1.73 4.27
CA TYR A 120 -15.02 1.77 5.72
C TYR A 120 -15.80 2.91 6.37
N GLU A 121 -15.81 4.12 5.78
CA GLU A 121 -16.63 5.25 6.26
C GLU A 121 -18.13 4.95 6.23
N GLN A 122 -18.63 4.36 5.13
CA GLN A 122 -20.03 3.96 5.03
C GLN A 122 -20.39 2.89 6.07
N MET A 123 -19.51 1.91 6.31
CA MET A 123 -19.68 0.91 7.35
C MET A 123 -19.74 1.56 8.75
N GLN A 124 -18.80 2.45 9.08
CA GLN A 124 -18.73 3.13 10.38
C GLN A 124 -19.95 4.01 10.64
N THR A 125 -20.43 4.70 9.62
CA THR A 125 -21.60 5.58 9.70
C THR A 125 -22.94 4.85 9.49
N LYS A 126 -22.90 3.51 9.36
CA LYS A 126 -24.08 2.64 9.18
C LYS A 126 -24.91 3.01 7.95
N GLN A 127 -24.26 3.46 6.89
CA GLN A 127 -24.89 3.74 5.60
C GLN A 127 -25.06 2.45 4.79
N HIS A 128 -25.94 2.50 3.79
CA HIS A 128 -25.97 1.47 2.76
C HIS A 128 -24.74 1.59 1.87
N PHE A 129 -24.14 0.46 1.51
CA PHE A 129 -23.03 0.45 0.56
C PHE A 129 -23.52 0.90 -0.82
N TYR A 130 -22.92 1.97 -1.34
CA TYR A 130 -23.24 2.52 -2.67
C TYR A 130 -22.03 3.23 -3.28
N GLY A 131 -21.73 2.90 -4.54
CA GLY A 131 -20.67 3.55 -5.32
C GLY A 131 -19.24 3.27 -4.84
N VAL A 132 -19.05 2.22 -4.05
CA VAL A 132 -17.76 1.86 -3.45
C VAL A 132 -17.12 0.63 -4.07
N ASP A 133 -17.86 -0.16 -4.86
CA ASP A 133 -17.33 -1.31 -5.58
C ASP A 133 -16.76 -0.89 -6.94
N LEU A 134 -15.61 -1.45 -7.29
CA LEU A 134 -14.95 -1.25 -8.58
C LEU A 134 -14.94 -2.56 -9.35
N ASN A 135 -14.84 -2.47 -10.68
CA ASN A 135 -14.59 -3.64 -11.50
C ASN A 135 -13.09 -3.93 -11.52
N ASP A 136 -12.74 -5.22 -11.50
CA ASP A 136 -11.36 -5.66 -11.69
C ASP A 136 -10.82 -5.19 -13.06
N ALA A 137 -9.65 -4.57 -13.04
CA ALA A 137 -8.90 -4.15 -14.20
C ALA A 137 -7.48 -4.71 -14.14
N ASP A 138 -6.94 -5.10 -15.29
CA ASP A 138 -5.59 -5.64 -15.40
C ASP A 138 -4.59 -4.49 -15.64
N TRP A 139 -4.11 -3.88 -14.54
CA TRP A 139 -3.23 -2.71 -14.62
C TRP A 139 -1.85 -3.05 -15.19
N ALA A 140 -1.43 -4.32 -15.11
CA ALA A 140 -0.24 -4.82 -15.76
C ALA A 140 -0.38 -4.72 -17.29
N LYS A 141 -1.47 -5.24 -17.86
CA LYS A 141 -1.74 -5.12 -19.31
C LYS A 141 -1.95 -3.68 -19.76
N VAL A 142 -2.60 -2.85 -18.94
CA VAL A 142 -2.72 -1.42 -19.24
C VAL A 142 -1.33 -0.79 -19.36
N SER A 143 -0.42 -1.08 -18.42
CA SER A 143 0.97 -0.60 -18.47
C SER A 143 1.71 -1.06 -19.73
N GLU A 144 1.60 -2.34 -20.10
CA GLU A 144 2.19 -2.88 -21.34
C GLU A 144 1.65 -2.16 -22.58
N GLY A 145 0.33 -1.91 -22.64
CA GLY A 145 -0.30 -1.15 -23.72
C GLY A 145 0.16 0.31 -23.81
N LEU A 146 0.63 0.89 -22.71
CA LEU A 146 1.21 2.23 -22.63
C LEU A 146 2.74 2.23 -22.79
N GLY A 147 3.36 1.06 -23.01
CA GLY A 147 4.81 0.91 -23.28
C GLY A 147 5.67 0.66 -22.03
N GLY A 148 5.05 0.53 -20.85
CA GLY A 148 5.69 0.13 -19.60
C GLY A 148 5.91 -1.38 -19.49
N ILE A 149 6.38 -1.82 -18.34
CA ILE A 149 6.47 -3.24 -17.95
C ILE A 149 5.38 -3.51 -16.92
N GLY A 150 4.57 -4.55 -17.13
CA GLY A 150 3.49 -4.93 -16.22
C GLY A 150 3.78 -6.24 -15.49
N PHE A 151 3.45 -6.31 -14.20
CA PHE A 151 3.39 -7.55 -13.43
C PHE A 151 2.10 -7.59 -12.62
N THR A 152 1.42 -8.73 -12.61
CA THR A 152 0.30 -8.98 -11.68
C THR A 152 0.78 -9.92 -10.59
N VAL A 153 0.51 -9.58 -9.32
CA VAL A 153 0.84 -10.42 -8.16
C VAL A 153 -0.42 -10.72 -7.36
N LYS A 154 -0.61 -11.98 -6.98
CA LYS A 154 -1.78 -12.47 -6.22
C LYS A 154 -1.41 -13.21 -4.94
N SER A 155 -0.12 -13.42 -4.70
CA SER A 155 0.43 -14.18 -3.58
C SER A 155 1.80 -13.63 -3.16
N ILE A 156 2.27 -14.03 -1.97
CA ILE A 156 3.61 -13.73 -1.46
C ILE A 156 4.67 -14.34 -2.38
N LYS A 157 4.41 -15.54 -2.92
CA LYS A 157 5.29 -16.18 -3.90
C LYS A 157 5.43 -15.33 -5.18
N ASP A 158 4.32 -14.79 -5.70
CA ASP A 158 4.39 -13.90 -6.87
C ASP A 158 5.20 -12.64 -6.57
N LEU A 159 5.05 -12.08 -5.36
CA LEU A 159 5.86 -10.94 -4.91
C LEU A 159 7.35 -11.28 -4.93
N ASP A 160 7.76 -12.44 -4.40
CA ASP A 160 9.16 -12.88 -4.41
C ASP A 160 9.71 -12.99 -5.84
N GLU A 161 8.96 -13.65 -6.73
CA GLU A 161 9.37 -13.83 -8.13
C GLU A 161 9.44 -12.50 -8.89
N VAL A 162 8.46 -11.62 -8.70
CA VAL A 162 8.41 -10.32 -9.39
C VAL A 162 9.49 -9.37 -8.90
N PHE A 163 9.73 -9.30 -7.59
CA PHE A 163 10.79 -8.43 -7.06
C PHE A 163 12.20 -8.93 -7.44
N ALA A 164 12.41 -10.24 -7.57
CA ALA A 164 13.64 -10.77 -8.15
C ALA A 164 13.83 -10.31 -9.61
N LYS A 165 12.78 -10.41 -10.44
CA LYS A 165 12.81 -9.91 -11.83
C LYS A 165 13.07 -8.40 -11.90
N ILE A 166 12.49 -7.61 -10.99
CA ILE A 166 12.72 -6.16 -10.93
C ILE A 166 14.19 -5.87 -10.63
N LYS A 167 14.82 -6.60 -9.70
CA LYS A 167 16.26 -6.46 -9.41
C LYS A 167 17.10 -6.79 -10.64
N ASP A 168 16.76 -7.85 -11.38
CA ASP A 168 17.47 -8.21 -12.63
C ASP A 168 17.32 -7.13 -13.72
N LEU A 169 16.12 -6.54 -13.84
CA LEU A 169 15.86 -5.42 -14.75
C LEU A 169 16.68 -4.18 -14.36
N GLN A 170 16.72 -3.83 -13.08
CA GLN A 170 17.54 -2.72 -12.57
C GLN A 170 19.03 -2.97 -12.84
N ALA A 171 19.54 -4.16 -12.55
CA ALA A 171 20.93 -4.55 -12.80
C ALA A 171 21.30 -4.49 -14.30
N SER A 172 20.33 -4.78 -15.17
CA SER A 172 20.48 -4.70 -16.63
C SER A 172 20.28 -3.27 -17.19
N GLY A 173 20.10 -2.26 -16.33
CA GLY A 173 19.99 -0.86 -16.73
C GLY A 173 18.62 -0.45 -17.28
N ASN A 174 17.53 -1.14 -16.87
CA ASN A 174 16.17 -0.80 -17.31
C ASN A 174 15.84 0.69 -17.13
N LYS A 175 15.21 1.27 -18.16
CA LYS A 175 14.73 2.66 -18.18
C LYS A 175 13.21 2.77 -18.34
N LYS A 176 12.50 1.65 -18.48
CA LYS A 176 11.04 1.65 -18.59
C LYS A 176 10.40 1.69 -17.20
N PRO A 177 9.27 2.39 -17.04
CA PRO A 177 8.49 2.27 -15.82
C PRO A 177 7.95 0.86 -15.65
N ILE A 178 7.80 0.45 -14.39
CA ILE A 178 7.26 -0.84 -14.00
C ILE A 178 5.93 -0.58 -13.27
N VAL A 179 4.90 -1.36 -13.56
CA VAL A 179 3.63 -1.38 -12.84
C VAL A 179 3.43 -2.77 -12.24
N ILE A 180 3.32 -2.82 -10.92
CA ILE A 180 2.94 -4.01 -10.16
C ILE A 180 1.47 -3.85 -9.78
N ASP A 181 0.60 -4.63 -10.40
CA ASP A 181 -0.80 -4.78 -10.05
C ASP A 181 -0.93 -5.84 -8.94
N ALA A 182 -0.96 -5.38 -7.68
CA ALA A 182 -1.11 -6.25 -6.53
C ALA A 182 -2.60 -6.47 -6.24
N LYS A 183 -3.09 -7.68 -6.57
CA LYS A 183 -4.45 -8.12 -6.25
C LYS A 183 -4.50 -8.51 -4.79
N ILE A 184 -4.88 -7.57 -3.95
CA ILE A 184 -4.96 -7.74 -2.51
C ILE A 184 -6.39 -8.05 -2.09
N LYS A 185 -6.54 -8.71 -0.93
CA LYS A 185 -7.85 -8.96 -0.34
C LYS A 185 -8.49 -7.67 0.18
N GLN A 186 -9.80 -7.71 0.39
CA GLN A 186 -10.62 -6.58 0.83
C GLN A 186 -10.54 -6.33 2.35
N ASP A 187 -9.33 -6.31 2.89
CA ASP A 187 -9.09 -5.89 4.26
C ASP A 187 -8.87 -4.37 4.31
N ASP A 188 -9.35 -3.76 5.40
CA ASP A 188 -9.03 -2.38 5.73
C ASP A 188 -7.88 -2.32 6.73
N PRO A 189 -7.05 -1.25 6.70
CA PRO A 189 -6.05 -1.02 7.74
C PRO A 189 -6.66 -1.10 9.14
N VAL A 190 -5.88 -1.60 10.11
CA VAL A 190 -6.31 -1.63 11.51
C VAL A 190 -6.73 -0.23 11.96
N ALA A 191 -7.96 -0.10 12.46
CA ALA A 191 -8.50 1.17 12.92
C ALA A 191 -7.87 1.60 14.24
N THR A 192 -6.90 2.50 14.17
CA THR A 192 -6.12 2.94 15.35
C THR A 192 -6.75 4.11 16.12
N ALA A 193 -7.77 4.77 15.55
CA ALA A 193 -8.48 5.85 16.23
C ALA A 193 -9.28 5.39 17.46
N PHE A 194 -9.72 4.13 17.47
CA PHE A 194 -10.40 3.51 18.61
C PHE A 194 -10.06 2.02 18.68
N MET A 195 -9.24 1.65 19.67
CA MET A 195 -8.78 0.27 19.88
C MET A 195 -9.26 -0.26 21.24
N PRO A 196 -10.43 -0.91 21.32
CA PRO A 196 -10.99 -1.42 22.57
C PRO A 196 -10.33 -2.74 23.02
N LEU A 197 -9.00 -2.76 23.10
CA LEU A 197 -8.19 -3.95 23.39
C LEU A 197 -8.08 -4.27 24.89
N ASP A 198 -8.29 -3.28 25.78
CA ASP A 198 -8.28 -3.50 27.23
C ASP A 198 -9.58 -4.18 27.70
N SER A 199 -9.47 -5.46 28.03
CA SER A 199 -10.60 -6.27 28.49
C SER A 199 -11.20 -5.80 29.82
N GLU A 200 -10.41 -5.21 30.72
CA GLU A 200 -10.91 -4.68 32.00
C GLU A 200 -11.82 -3.47 31.79
N LYS A 201 -11.58 -2.69 30.73
CA LYS A 201 -12.31 -1.47 30.42
C LYS A 201 -13.48 -1.67 29.46
N TYR A 202 -13.30 -2.51 28.43
CA TYR A 202 -14.26 -2.66 27.33
C TYR A 202 -14.99 -4.01 27.35
N GLY A 203 -14.59 -4.92 28.23
CA GLY A 203 -15.11 -6.29 28.32
C GLY A 203 -14.44 -7.23 27.33
N GLU A 204 -14.26 -8.49 27.75
CA GLU A 204 -13.54 -9.51 26.98
C GLU A 204 -14.10 -9.71 25.57
N LYS A 205 -15.43 -9.79 25.43
CA LYS A 205 -16.08 -9.97 24.13
C LYS A 205 -15.76 -8.84 23.14
N THR A 206 -15.66 -7.60 23.62
CA THR A 206 -15.34 -6.45 22.76
C THR A 206 -13.88 -6.51 22.33
N ALA A 207 -12.97 -6.79 23.27
CA ALA A 207 -11.54 -6.88 23.03
C ALA A 207 -11.20 -8.04 22.07
N GLU A 208 -11.74 -9.24 22.31
CA GLU A 208 -11.60 -10.39 21.41
C GLU A 208 -12.20 -10.14 20.04
N GLY A 209 -13.36 -9.48 19.97
CA GLY A 209 -14.02 -9.13 18.70
C GLY A 209 -13.15 -8.23 17.83
N PHE A 210 -12.62 -7.15 18.40
CA PHE A 210 -11.71 -6.25 17.71
C PHE A 210 -10.41 -6.93 17.31
N ALA A 211 -9.81 -7.71 18.22
CA ALA A 211 -8.57 -8.43 17.95
C ALA A 211 -8.73 -9.45 16.83
N LYS A 212 -9.84 -10.19 16.82
CA LYS A 212 -10.16 -11.14 15.75
C LYS A 212 -10.37 -10.45 14.40
N GLN A 213 -11.12 -9.34 14.38
CA GLN A 213 -11.39 -8.59 13.16
C GLN A 213 -10.10 -8.10 12.48
N TYR A 214 -9.13 -7.66 13.29
CA TYR A 214 -7.88 -7.07 12.80
C TYR A 214 -6.67 -7.97 12.99
N HIS A 215 -6.88 -9.29 13.14
CA HIS A 215 -5.85 -10.31 13.36
C HIS A 215 -4.74 -9.90 14.36
N ILE A 216 -5.12 -9.26 15.47
CA ILE A 216 -4.21 -8.81 16.53
C ILE A 216 -4.00 -9.94 17.53
N ASP A 217 -2.75 -10.36 17.72
CA ASP A 217 -2.39 -11.24 18.84
C ASP A 217 -2.22 -10.40 20.10
N ARG A 218 -3.24 -10.37 20.97
CA ARG A 218 -3.23 -9.59 22.22
C ARG A 218 -2.10 -9.96 23.19
N LYS A 219 -1.47 -11.13 23.05
CA LYS A 219 -0.30 -11.49 23.86
C LYS A 219 0.97 -10.83 23.35
N GLN A 220 1.11 -10.70 22.03
CA GLN A 220 2.26 -10.04 21.40
C GLN A 220 2.06 -8.52 21.29
N GLN A 221 0.80 -8.08 21.24
CA GLN A 221 0.38 -6.70 21.07
C GLN A 221 -0.64 -6.35 22.17
N PRO A 222 -0.22 -6.33 23.45
CA PRO A 222 -1.10 -5.95 24.55
C PRO A 222 -1.50 -4.48 24.44
N SER A 223 -2.61 -4.13 25.08
CA SER A 223 -3.00 -2.73 25.24
C SER A 223 -1.96 -1.96 26.07
N LEU A 224 -1.88 -0.64 25.88
CA LEU A 224 -1.00 0.21 26.68
C LEU A 224 -1.32 0.08 28.19
N GLU A 225 -2.59 -0.04 28.56
CA GLU A 225 -2.99 -0.13 29.96
C GLU A 225 -2.52 -1.44 30.62
N GLU A 226 -2.57 -2.56 29.89
CA GLU A 226 -2.01 -3.84 30.37
C GLU A 226 -0.50 -3.71 30.64
N LEU A 227 0.25 -3.06 29.73
CA LEU A 227 1.68 -2.79 29.90
C LEU A 227 1.98 -1.86 31.09
N LEU A 228 1.11 -0.90 31.37
CA LEU A 228 1.25 0.00 32.52
C LEU A 228 0.99 -0.74 33.83
N ARG A 229 -0.07 -1.54 33.91
CA ARG A 229 -0.39 -2.37 35.09
C ARG A 229 0.70 -3.40 35.40
N GLU A 230 1.39 -3.93 34.39
CA GLU A 230 2.53 -4.83 34.60
C GLU A 230 3.75 -4.15 35.21
N LYS A 231 3.98 -2.86 34.91
CA LYS A 231 5.11 -2.10 35.48
C LYS A 231 4.89 -1.64 36.92
N GLU A 232 3.64 -1.56 37.36
CA GLU A 232 3.28 -1.16 38.72
C GLU A 232 3.32 -2.33 39.72
N LYS A 233 3.51 -3.57 39.23
CA LYS A 233 3.68 -4.79 40.04
C LYS A 233 5.15 -5.08 40.31
#